data_AF-C7NQU5-F1
#
_entry.id   AF-C7NQU5-F1
#
_cell.length_a   1.000
_cell.length_b   1.000
_cell.length_c   1.000
_cell.angle_alpha   90.00
_cell.angle_beta   90.00
_cell.angle_gamma   90.00
#
_symmetry.space_group_name_H-M   'P 1'
#
loop_
_entity.id
_entity.type
_entity.pdbx_description
1 polymer ?
#
loop_
_entity_poly.entity_id
_entity_poly.type
_entity_poly.pdbx_seq_one_letter_code
_entity_poly.pdbx_strand_id
1 'polypeptide(L)'
;MPTVDIDTDELRELTGHGEKSDDDLRDDLFELGLEYEGETEEGELRFEFEPDRLDRLSVEGVARSLRYQYGDDWGVYVPKTNGADWTIHVEDVPEERPYVTGAVVRGLDLDDASLDSLIQLQEKLHATMGRKRAKGAIGVHDLTMLKGGEAADDGEGKSVRYTGIDRDGDTFVPLEGDAEMTPGEVLAEHHIGEEYADLVAEYDRVPAIYDSIGLFSFPPVVNGRRTEVSTDSRDLFIEMTGTDQWTIDHMLSIVCYALDARGGTIEDVRVEYEDAPEEYRDSLLRPDFSTKTKTVAHDRIERTLGIDLQGEDVIDLLERSGLDGESTETDGSPAYDVTIPPYRVDVLHPVDVIDDVGRAYGFNNLDPRYPAVGTIGGRHERARLEEAVRTVLVGLGFQDLLNFHLTSAEELHDRMGIEPGVDALGGGDPVEIRNPYSEDYTVVRTWLLPSIMQVLENNTHRRYPQDLAEVGFVAQRDDGANTGVAEARHVAGALARHDVSYEDAKARLQALVADFDAELETPPTAHPSFIDGRAAAVEIDGDAVGVIGEVHPAVLVEHDLELPVVAFEFDLAALQ
;
A
#
# COMPACT_ATOMS: atom_id res chain seq x y z
N MET A 1 7.88 1.21 -0.46
CA MET A 1 7.04 1.16 -1.69
C MET A 1 7.65 0.12 -2.65
N PRO A 2 7.32 0.03 -3.96
CA PRO A 2 8.11 -0.81 -4.86
C PRO A 2 9.58 -0.39 -4.88
N THR A 3 10.47 -1.36 -5.02
CA THR A 3 11.91 -1.12 -5.21
C THR A 3 12.37 -1.75 -6.51
N VAL A 4 13.39 -1.15 -7.12
CA VAL A 4 14.11 -1.69 -8.29
C VAL A 4 15.60 -1.75 -7.96
N ASP A 5 16.23 -2.87 -8.30
CA ASP A 5 17.66 -3.08 -8.14
C ASP A 5 18.32 -2.85 -9.51
N ILE A 6 19.31 -1.95 -9.56
CA ILE A 6 19.89 -1.41 -10.79
C ILE A 6 21.37 -1.73 -10.86
N ASP A 7 21.76 -2.49 -11.89
CA ASP A 7 23.14 -2.51 -12.37
C ASP A 7 23.46 -1.20 -13.09
N THR A 8 24.42 -0.45 -12.54
CA THR A 8 24.80 0.86 -13.07
C THR A 8 25.55 0.79 -14.41
N ASP A 9 26.27 -0.31 -14.69
CA ASP A 9 26.96 -0.48 -15.96
C ASP A 9 25.95 -0.76 -17.08
N GLU A 10 24.93 -1.56 -16.79
CA GLU A 10 23.81 -1.78 -17.69
C GLU A 10 23.01 -0.50 -17.93
N LEU A 11 22.73 0.27 -16.87
CA LEU A 11 22.04 1.55 -16.99
C LEU A 11 22.82 2.52 -17.89
N ARG A 12 24.14 2.60 -17.77
CA ARG A 12 25.01 3.40 -18.64
C ARG A 12 24.95 2.95 -20.09
N GLU A 13 24.91 1.64 -20.35
CA GLU A 13 24.82 1.10 -21.70
C GLU A 13 23.48 1.45 -22.35
N LEU A 14 22.37 1.22 -21.65
CA LEU A 14 21.03 1.49 -22.16
C LEU A 14 20.75 2.98 -22.39
N THR A 15 21.32 3.84 -21.53
CA THR A 15 21.24 5.30 -21.67
C THR A 15 22.25 5.85 -22.70
N GLY A 16 23.34 5.15 -22.98
CA GLY A 16 24.44 5.65 -23.80
C GLY A 16 25.40 6.61 -23.08
N HIS A 17 25.32 6.69 -21.74
CA HIS A 17 26.05 7.62 -20.88
C HIS A 17 27.14 6.95 -20.03
N GLY A 18 28.08 6.27 -20.69
CA GLY A 18 29.19 5.56 -20.04
C GLY A 18 30.16 6.43 -19.25
N GLU A 19 30.09 7.76 -19.38
CA GLU A 19 30.90 8.71 -18.63
C GLU A 19 30.40 9.04 -17.23
N LYS A 20 29.13 8.74 -16.91
CA LYS A 20 28.52 9.10 -15.63
C LYS A 20 29.01 8.20 -14.49
N SER A 21 29.39 8.81 -13.37
CA SER A 21 29.71 8.06 -12.14
C SER A 21 28.45 7.54 -11.45
N ASP A 22 28.60 6.62 -10.50
CA ASP A 22 27.46 6.14 -9.69
C ASP A 22 26.80 7.27 -8.92
N ASP A 23 27.59 8.25 -8.46
CA ASP A 23 27.07 9.43 -7.76
C ASP A 23 26.27 10.33 -8.70
N ASP A 24 26.73 10.54 -9.94
CA ASP A 24 25.96 11.29 -10.95
C ASP A 24 24.62 10.60 -11.26
N LEU A 25 24.63 9.27 -11.41
CA LEU A 25 23.41 8.50 -11.66
C LEU A 25 22.45 8.55 -10.47
N ARG A 26 22.95 8.50 -9.23
CA ARG A 26 22.11 8.65 -8.02
C ARG A 26 21.41 10.01 -8.00
N ASP A 27 22.13 11.09 -8.32
CA ASP A 27 21.56 12.43 -8.38
C ASP A 27 20.49 12.53 -9.49
N ASP A 28 20.76 12.01 -10.69
CA ASP A 28 19.80 12.02 -11.80
C ASP A 28 18.54 11.18 -11.50
N LEU A 29 18.70 10.02 -10.85
CA LEU A 29 17.60 9.15 -10.45
C LEU A 29 16.75 9.81 -9.36
N PHE A 30 17.37 10.54 -8.43
CA PHE A 30 16.66 11.34 -7.45
C PHE A 30 15.80 12.43 -8.12
N GLU A 31 16.31 13.10 -9.16
CA GLU A 31 15.51 14.07 -9.93
C GLU A 31 14.31 13.43 -10.65
N LEU A 32 14.41 12.15 -11.03
CA LEU A 32 13.30 11.36 -11.57
C LEU A 32 12.29 10.89 -10.51
N GLY A 33 12.58 11.08 -9.22
CA GLY A 33 11.76 10.61 -8.10
C GLY A 33 12.07 9.18 -7.65
N LEU A 34 13.27 8.68 -7.91
CA LEU A 34 13.78 7.41 -7.38
C LEU A 34 14.71 7.70 -6.19
N GLU A 35 14.32 7.24 -5.01
CA GLU A 35 15.07 7.45 -3.77
C GLU A 35 16.02 6.27 -3.51
N TYR A 36 17.29 6.57 -3.23
CA TYR A 36 18.30 5.54 -2.96
C TYR A 36 18.13 4.91 -1.57
N GLU A 37 17.96 3.58 -1.53
CA GLU A 37 17.72 2.81 -0.30
C GLU A 37 18.94 2.00 0.18
N GLY A 38 19.95 1.83 -0.69
CA GLY A 38 21.16 1.08 -0.36
C GLY A 38 21.68 0.24 -1.52
N GLU A 39 22.56 -0.71 -1.20
CA GLU A 39 23.17 -1.62 -2.18
C GLU A 39 22.74 -3.06 -1.89
N THR A 40 22.59 -3.87 -2.94
CA THR A 40 22.37 -5.32 -2.80
C THR A 40 23.67 -6.03 -2.41
N GLU A 41 23.60 -7.31 -2.03
CA GLU A 41 24.81 -8.10 -1.74
C GLU A 41 25.73 -8.24 -2.96
N GLU A 42 25.17 -8.10 -4.15
CA GLU A 42 25.84 -8.23 -5.45
C GLU A 42 26.40 -6.89 -5.96
N GLY A 43 26.15 -5.79 -5.23
CA GLY A 43 26.69 -4.46 -5.52
C GLY A 43 25.80 -3.59 -6.41
N GLU A 44 24.57 -4.03 -6.71
CA GLU A 44 23.59 -3.22 -7.42
C GLU A 44 23.04 -2.11 -6.52
N LEU A 45 22.62 -1.00 -7.13
CA LEU A 45 22.00 0.09 -6.40
C LEU A 45 20.49 -0.12 -6.32
N ARG A 46 19.94 -0.10 -5.09
CA ARG A 46 18.51 -0.24 -4.84
C ARG A 46 17.85 1.12 -4.72
N PHE A 47 16.75 1.30 -5.46
CA PHE A 47 15.94 2.51 -5.43
C PHE A 47 14.47 2.22 -5.12
N GLU A 48 13.85 3.07 -4.31
CA GLU A 48 12.41 3.11 -4.06
C GLU A 48 11.75 4.20 -4.90
N PHE A 49 10.52 3.96 -5.38
CA PHE A 49 9.76 4.95 -6.15
C PHE A 49 8.25 4.82 -5.97
N GLU A 50 7.51 5.86 -6.36
CA GLU A 50 6.05 5.88 -6.29
C GLU A 50 5.41 4.79 -7.18
N PRO A 51 4.38 4.08 -6.69
CA PRO A 51 3.81 2.93 -7.39
C PRO A 51 2.96 3.29 -8.62
N ASP A 52 2.94 4.55 -9.04
CA ASP A 52 2.26 5.02 -10.25
C ASP A 52 3.08 4.69 -11.51
N ARG A 53 4.40 4.92 -11.49
CA ARG A 53 5.31 4.70 -12.62
C ARG A 53 5.82 3.26 -12.69
N LEU A 54 4.90 2.32 -12.87
CA LEU A 54 5.18 0.88 -12.96
C LEU A 54 6.06 0.51 -14.17
N ASP A 55 6.20 1.42 -15.13
CA ASP A 55 7.19 1.31 -16.21
C ASP A 55 8.63 1.34 -15.72
N ARG A 56 8.90 1.74 -14.47
CA ARG A 56 10.24 1.83 -13.84
C ARG A 56 10.59 0.63 -12.96
N LEU A 57 9.84 -0.47 -13.05
CA LEU A 57 10.12 -1.71 -12.31
C LEU A 57 11.33 -2.50 -12.84
N SER A 58 12.05 -1.96 -13.83
CA SER A 58 13.27 -2.54 -14.38
C SER A 58 14.24 -1.47 -14.85
N VAL A 59 15.50 -1.86 -15.06
CA VAL A 59 16.57 -0.98 -15.55
C VAL A 59 16.26 -0.39 -16.93
N GLU A 60 15.58 -1.12 -17.82
CA GLU A 60 15.21 -0.63 -19.15
C GLU A 60 14.15 0.47 -19.06
N GLY A 61 13.22 0.33 -18.11
CA GLY A 61 12.21 1.32 -17.78
C GLY A 61 12.80 2.61 -17.20
N VAL A 62 13.74 2.45 -16.28
CA VAL A 62 14.49 3.56 -15.68
C VAL A 62 15.36 4.25 -16.72
N ALA A 63 16.09 3.49 -17.53
CA ALA A 63 16.92 4.01 -18.63
C ALA A 63 16.08 4.82 -19.62
N ARG A 64 14.88 4.34 -19.98
CA ARG A 64 13.94 5.08 -20.83
C ARG A 64 13.57 6.43 -20.20
N SER A 65 13.25 6.45 -18.91
CA SER A 65 12.95 7.71 -18.20
C SER A 65 14.14 8.67 -18.20
N LEU A 66 15.37 8.18 -17.99
CA LEU A 66 16.58 9.00 -18.02
C LEU A 66 16.88 9.57 -19.40
N ARG A 67 16.70 8.78 -20.47
CA ARG A 67 16.90 9.26 -21.85
C ARG A 67 15.98 10.42 -22.20
N TYR A 68 14.73 10.39 -21.73
CA TYR A 68 13.81 11.53 -21.84
C TYR A 68 14.28 12.75 -21.01
N GLN A 69 14.74 12.52 -19.77
CA GLN A 69 15.27 13.58 -18.90
C GLN A 69 16.49 14.28 -19.52
N TYR A 70 17.43 13.51 -20.07
CA TYR A 70 18.64 13.98 -20.75
C TYR A 70 18.35 14.61 -22.12
N GLY A 71 17.18 14.31 -22.71
CA GLY A 71 16.77 14.81 -24.02
C GLY A 71 17.33 14.00 -25.20
N ASP A 72 17.75 12.76 -24.96
CA ASP A 72 18.18 11.83 -26.01
C ASP A 72 16.99 11.27 -26.79
N ASP A 73 15.88 11.07 -26.09
CA ASP A 73 14.60 10.68 -26.65
C ASP A 73 13.56 11.78 -26.40
N TRP A 74 12.56 11.86 -27.28
CA TRP A 74 11.46 12.81 -27.19
C TRP A 74 10.20 12.21 -27.82
N GLY A 75 9.05 12.59 -27.28
CA GLY A 75 7.74 12.16 -27.78
C GLY A 75 7.38 10.72 -27.46
N VAL A 76 6.28 10.25 -28.04
CA VAL A 76 5.79 8.88 -27.87
C VAL A 76 6.55 7.92 -28.76
N TYR A 77 7.17 6.93 -28.12
CA TYR A 77 7.69 5.74 -28.79
C TYR A 77 6.74 4.55 -28.61
N VAL A 78 6.41 3.89 -29.72
CA VAL A 78 5.64 2.63 -29.74
C VAL A 78 6.44 1.56 -30.49
N PRO A 79 6.78 0.43 -29.84
CA PRO A 79 7.43 -0.70 -30.49
C PRO A 79 6.64 -1.15 -31.71
N LYS A 80 7.37 -1.50 -32.77
CA LYS A 80 6.74 -2.05 -33.98
C LYS A 80 6.49 -3.53 -33.79
N THR A 81 5.31 -3.98 -34.18
CA THR A 81 4.99 -5.40 -34.25
C THR A 81 5.01 -5.89 -35.69
N ASN A 82 5.45 -7.14 -35.88
CA ASN A 82 5.24 -7.87 -37.11
C ASN A 82 4.01 -8.79 -36.98
N GLY A 83 3.47 -9.25 -38.11
CA GLY A 83 2.24 -10.03 -38.15
C GLY A 83 2.31 -11.34 -37.34
N ALA A 84 1.16 -11.79 -36.87
CA ALA A 84 1.05 -12.94 -35.98
C ALA A 84 1.26 -14.29 -36.69
N ASP A 85 2.36 -14.96 -36.33
CA ASP A 85 2.66 -16.35 -36.70
C ASP A 85 2.13 -17.37 -35.66
N TRP A 86 1.83 -16.92 -34.45
CA TRP A 86 1.36 -17.74 -33.34
C TRP A 86 -0.07 -17.38 -32.89
N THR A 87 -0.83 -18.40 -32.54
CA THR A 87 -2.18 -18.27 -31.96
C THR A 87 -2.27 -18.95 -30.59
N ILE A 88 -2.90 -18.31 -29.62
CA ILE A 88 -3.38 -18.92 -28.37
C ILE A 88 -4.86 -19.23 -28.55
N HIS A 89 -5.22 -20.51 -28.63
CA HIS A 89 -6.61 -20.94 -28.59
C HIS A 89 -7.07 -21.10 -27.15
N VAL A 90 -8.21 -20.50 -26.81
CA VAL A 90 -8.77 -20.47 -25.46
C VAL A 90 -10.08 -21.23 -25.45
N GLU A 91 -10.11 -22.34 -24.71
CA GLU A 91 -11.24 -23.27 -24.65
C GLU A 91 -11.42 -23.79 -23.21
N ASP A 92 -12.66 -23.92 -22.74
CA ASP A 92 -13.00 -24.58 -21.47
C ASP A 92 -12.14 -24.12 -20.26
N VAL A 93 -11.83 -22.82 -20.17
CA VAL A 93 -11.02 -22.24 -19.08
C VAL A 93 -11.80 -22.12 -17.76
N PRO A 94 -11.13 -22.11 -16.60
CA PRO A 94 -11.79 -21.83 -15.31
C PRO A 94 -12.41 -20.42 -15.30
N GLU A 95 -13.64 -20.29 -14.81
CA GLU A 95 -14.38 -19.00 -14.75
C GLU A 95 -13.65 -17.96 -13.91
N GLU A 96 -12.89 -18.40 -12.90
CA GLU A 96 -12.13 -17.57 -11.99
C GLU A 96 -10.90 -16.93 -12.68
N ARG A 97 -10.43 -17.49 -13.81
CA ARG A 97 -9.25 -16.99 -14.53
C ARG A 97 -9.40 -17.08 -16.06
N PRO A 98 -10.34 -16.33 -16.63
CA PRO A 98 -10.79 -16.54 -18.00
C PRO A 98 -9.86 -15.92 -19.06
N TYR A 99 -8.94 -15.03 -18.67
CA TYR A 99 -8.19 -14.21 -19.62
C TYR A 99 -6.76 -14.71 -19.85
N VAL A 100 -6.31 -14.61 -21.10
CA VAL A 100 -4.92 -14.79 -21.51
C VAL A 100 -4.52 -13.76 -22.57
N THR A 101 -3.25 -13.35 -22.54
CA THR A 101 -2.61 -12.50 -23.54
C THR A 101 -1.20 -13.03 -23.81
N GLY A 102 -0.57 -12.59 -24.90
CA GLY A 102 0.80 -13.00 -25.17
C GLY A 102 1.48 -12.23 -26.29
N ALA A 103 2.78 -12.44 -26.42
CA ALA A 103 3.63 -11.89 -27.46
C ALA A 103 4.75 -12.88 -27.78
N VAL A 104 5.31 -12.76 -28.98
CA VAL A 104 6.60 -13.39 -29.30
C VAL A 104 7.66 -12.31 -29.42
N VAL A 105 8.85 -12.55 -28.87
CA VAL A 105 9.98 -11.64 -29.00
C VAL A 105 11.17 -12.39 -29.58
N ARG A 106 11.70 -11.92 -30.71
CA ARG A 106 12.80 -12.59 -31.42
C ARG A 106 14.11 -11.83 -31.36
N GLY A 107 15.20 -12.58 -31.50
CA GLY A 107 16.53 -12.03 -31.75
C GLY A 107 17.13 -11.31 -30.55
N LEU A 108 16.76 -11.71 -29.33
CA LEU A 108 17.39 -11.24 -28.10
C LEU A 108 18.80 -11.82 -27.99
N ASP A 109 19.72 -11.11 -27.35
CA ASP A 109 21.02 -11.62 -26.96
C ASP A 109 21.12 -11.52 -25.44
N LEU A 110 20.78 -12.62 -24.76
CA LEU A 110 20.73 -12.67 -23.31
C LEU A 110 22.09 -13.10 -22.74
N ASP A 111 22.53 -12.38 -21.73
CA ASP A 111 23.59 -12.71 -20.79
C ASP A 111 23.01 -12.84 -19.37
N ASP A 112 23.86 -13.08 -18.38
CA ASP A 112 23.40 -13.28 -17.00
C ASP A 112 22.66 -12.05 -16.48
N ALA A 113 23.20 -10.83 -16.68
CA ALA A 113 22.61 -9.58 -16.22
C ALA A 113 21.24 -9.30 -16.86
N SER A 114 21.12 -9.45 -18.18
CA SER A 114 19.85 -9.23 -18.89
C SER A 114 18.79 -10.29 -18.58
N LEU A 115 19.19 -11.52 -18.29
CA LEU A 115 18.29 -12.57 -17.79
C LEU A 115 17.79 -12.23 -16.38
N ASP A 116 18.68 -11.81 -15.49
CA ASP A 116 18.35 -11.41 -14.12
C ASP A 116 17.42 -10.19 -14.10
N SER A 117 17.64 -9.18 -14.96
CA SER A 117 16.71 -8.04 -15.13
C SER A 117 15.31 -8.49 -15.57
N LEU A 118 15.22 -9.45 -16.50
CA LEU A 118 13.93 -9.98 -16.96
C LEU A 118 13.20 -10.76 -15.86
N ILE A 119 13.92 -11.53 -15.03
CA ILE A 119 13.36 -12.22 -13.87
C ILE A 119 12.88 -11.19 -12.83
N GLN A 120 13.72 -10.20 -12.52
CA GLN A 120 13.38 -9.11 -11.60
C GLN A 120 12.10 -8.40 -12.05
N LEU A 121 12.00 -7.99 -13.32
CA LEU A 121 10.81 -7.34 -13.87
C LEU A 121 9.56 -8.21 -13.69
N GLN A 122 9.66 -9.52 -13.96
CA GLN A 122 8.54 -10.45 -13.76
C GLN A 122 8.11 -10.51 -12.30
N GLU A 123 9.04 -10.67 -11.36
CA GLU A 123 8.74 -10.74 -9.92
C GLU A 123 8.11 -9.44 -9.42
N LYS A 124 8.64 -8.29 -9.85
CA LYS A 124 8.12 -6.98 -9.46
C LYS A 124 6.73 -6.73 -10.03
N LEU A 125 6.46 -7.11 -11.28
CA LEU A 125 5.13 -7.04 -11.87
C LEU A 125 4.14 -8.02 -11.19
N HIS A 126 4.58 -9.22 -10.80
CA HIS A 126 3.76 -10.14 -10.02
C HIS A 126 3.41 -9.55 -8.65
N ALA A 127 4.36 -8.96 -7.95
CA ALA A 127 4.16 -8.39 -6.61
C ALA A 127 3.25 -7.15 -6.64
N THR A 128 3.34 -6.33 -7.69
CA THR A 128 2.59 -5.07 -7.85
C THR A 128 1.28 -5.27 -8.60
N MET A 129 1.28 -5.13 -9.94
CA MET A 129 0.09 -5.23 -10.80
C MET A 129 -0.60 -6.58 -10.67
N GLY A 130 0.19 -7.66 -10.61
CA GLY A 130 -0.29 -9.03 -10.49
C GLY A 130 -0.87 -9.38 -9.11
N ARG A 131 -0.71 -8.52 -8.09
CA ARG A 131 -1.13 -8.77 -6.69
C ARG A 131 -0.68 -10.13 -6.17
N LYS A 132 0.62 -10.39 -6.21
CA LYS A 132 1.23 -11.71 -5.93
C LYS A 132 0.60 -12.80 -6.79
N ARG A 133 0.57 -12.56 -8.11
CA ARG A 133 -0.01 -13.45 -9.15
C ARG A 133 -1.53 -13.67 -9.10
N ALA A 134 -2.22 -13.26 -8.04
CA ALA A 134 -3.66 -13.44 -7.89
C ALA A 134 -4.45 -12.79 -9.04
N LYS A 135 -4.06 -11.57 -9.46
CA LYS A 135 -4.74 -10.84 -10.54
C LYS A 135 -4.18 -11.17 -11.93
N GLY A 136 -2.86 -11.37 -12.03
CA GLY A 136 -2.16 -11.65 -13.29
C GLY A 136 -0.83 -12.35 -13.05
N ALA A 137 -0.54 -13.39 -13.83
CA ALA A 137 0.71 -14.16 -13.79
C ALA A 137 1.36 -14.15 -15.17
N ILE A 138 2.69 -14.12 -15.17
CA ILE A 138 3.54 -14.08 -16.36
C ILE A 138 4.23 -15.43 -16.47
N GLY A 139 4.26 -16.00 -17.65
CA GLY A 139 5.26 -16.97 -18.03
C GLY A 139 6.06 -16.49 -19.23
N VAL A 140 7.31 -16.91 -19.23
CA VAL A 140 8.27 -16.64 -20.29
C VAL A 140 8.89 -17.97 -20.64
N HIS A 141 8.90 -18.26 -21.93
CA HIS A 141 9.25 -19.55 -22.46
C HIS A 141 10.25 -19.45 -23.60
N ASP A 142 11.24 -20.33 -23.63
CA ASP A 142 12.09 -20.49 -24.81
C ASP A 142 11.24 -21.02 -25.99
N LEU A 143 11.04 -20.15 -26.99
CA LEU A 143 10.19 -20.43 -28.14
C LEU A 143 10.69 -21.64 -28.95
N THR A 144 12.00 -21.91 -28.95
CA THR A 144 12.59 -23.02 -29.72
C THR A 144 12.16 -24.39 -29.18
N MET A 145 11.82 -24.43 -27.89
CA MET A 145 11.34 -25.60 -27.16
C MET A 145 9.84 -25.87 -27.36
N LEU A 146 9.09 -24.87 -27.84
CA LEU A 146 7.69 -25.02 -28.19
C LEU A 146 7.51 -25.65 -29.58
N LYS A 147 6.56 -26.59 -29.68
CA LYS A 147 6.09 -27.17 -30.94
C LYS A 147 4.63 -26.80 -31.11
N GLY A 148 4.37 -25.77 -31.90
CA GLY A 148 3.00 -25.33 -32.18
C GLY A 148 2.11 -26.49 -32.68
N GLY A 149 0.85 -26.50 -32.25
CA GLY A 149 -0.17 -27.40 -32.77
C GLY A 149 -0.46 -27.14 -34.27
N GLU A 150 -1.01 -28.15 -34.96
CA GLU A 150 -1.65 -27.92 -36.25
C GLU A 150 -2.93 -27.11 -35.98
N ALA A 151 -3.00 -25.87 -36.48
CA ALA A 151 -4.18 -25.03 -36.36
C ALA A 151 -5.41 -25.75 -36.92
N ALA A 152 -6.49 -25.81 -36.13
CA ALA A 152 -7.78 -26.27 -36.64
C ALA A 152 -8.30 -25.24 -37.67
N ASP A 153 -8.59 -25.75 -38.86
CA ASP A 153 -9.32 -25.14 -39.98
C ASP A 153 -8.67 -24.16 -40.98
N ASP A 154 -7.49 -23.56 -40.77
CA ASP A 154 -6.87 -22.70 -41.83
C ASP A 154 -5.35 -22.85 -42.06
N GLY A 155 -4.71 -23.90 -41.54
CA GLY A 155 -3.51 -24.51 -42.16
C GLY A 155 -2.20 -23.73 -42.32
N GLU A 156 -2.02 -22.52 -41.79
CA GLU A 156 -0.76 -21.75 -41.96
C GLU A 156 -0.10 -21.18 -40.68
N GLY A 157 -0.57 -21.48 -39.46
CA GLY A 157 -0.01 -20.91 -38.20
C GLY A 157 0.39 -21.94 -37.14
N LYS A 158 1.29 -21.55 -36.22
CA LYS A 158 1.63 -22.32 -35.00
C LYS A 158 0.66 -21.96 -33.87
N SER A 159 0.27 -22.91 -33.03
CA SER A 159 -0.62 -22.58 -31.91
C SER A 159 -0.27 -23.24 -30.57
N VAL A 160 -0.73 -22.61 -29.50
CA VAL A 160 -0.80 -23.16 -28.14
C VAL A 160 -2.25 -23.08 -27.65
N ARG A 161 -2.58 -23.85 -26.62
CA ARG A 161 -3.95 -24.00 -26.12
C ARG A 161 -4.00 -23.70 -24.63
N TYR A 162 -4.86 -22.76 -24.23
CA TYR A 162 -5.14 -22.41 -22.84
C TYR A 162 -6.50 -22.99 -22.45
N THR A 163 -6.52 -23.82 -21.40
CA THR A 163 -7.73 -24.53 -20.96
C THR A 163 -7.71 -24.82 -19.46
N GLY A 164 -8.83 -25.29 -18.89
CA GLY A 164 -8.88 -25.88 -17.56
C GLY A 164 -8.59 -27.39 -17.59
N ILE A 165 -7.98 -27.96 -16.56
CA ILE A 165 -7.81 -29.42 -16.41
C ILE A 165 -8.10 -29.87 -14.98
N ASP A 166 -8.35 -31.17 -14.79
CA ASP A 166 -8.41 -31.75 -13.44
C ASP A 166 -7.03 -31.71 -12.77
N ARG A 167 -7.00 -31.56 -11.45
CA ARG A 167 -5.74 -31.53 -10.67
C ARG A 167 -4.93 -32.81 -10.82
N ASP A 168 -5.60 -33.94 -11.06
CA ASP A 168 -5.00 -35.25 -11.31
C ASP A 168 -4.91 -35.57 -12.82
N GLY A 169 -4.93 -34.54 -13.67
CA GLY A 169 -4.90 -34.64 -15.13
C GLY A 169 -3.53 -35.00 -15.70
N ASP A 170 -3.14 -34.34 -16.79
CA ASP A 170 -1.83 -34.58 -17.41
C ASP A 170 -0.68 -34.16 -16.49
N THR A 171 0.47 -34.78 -16.71
CA THR A 171 1.70 -34.49 -15.96
C THR A 171 2.65 -33.62 -16.77
N PHE A 172 3.52 -32.91 -16.06
CA PHE A 172 4.66 -32.19 -16.62
C PHE A 172 5.78 -32.14 -15.59
N VAL A 173 6.99 -31.77 -16.02
CA VAL A 173 8.10 -31.51 -15.08
C VAL A 173 8.08 -30.03 -14.72
N PRO A 174 7.74 -29.63 -13.47
CA PRO A 174 7.75 -28.23 -13.07
C PRO A 174 9.17 -27.65 -13.11
N LEU A 175 9.27 -26.33 -13.27
CA LEU A 175 10.52 -25.61 -13.10
C LEU A 175 11.10 -25.91 -11.71
N GLU A 176 12.42 -26.07 -11.63
CA GLU A 176 13.13 -26.56 -10.42
C GLU A 176 12.78 -27.98 -9.97
N GLY A 177 12.02 -28.74 -10.78
CA GLY A 177 11.74 -30.17 -10.58
C GLY A 177 12.59 -31.09 -11.46
N ASP A 178 12.68 -32.36 -11.06
CA ASP A 178 13.37 -33.43 -11.80
C ASP A 178 12.49 -34.65 -12.13
N ALA A 179 11.20 -34.60 -11.78
CA ALA A 179 10.22 -35.66 -12.04
C ALA A 179 8.92 -35.10 -12.63
N GLU A 180 8.19 -35.94 -13.37
CA GLU A 180 6.84 -35.63 -13.83
C GLU A 180 5.86 -35.61 -12.65
N MET A 181 5.04 -34.57 -12.58
CA MET A 181 4.04 -34.36 -11.53
C MET A 181 2.71 -33.91 -12.16
N THR A 182 1.59 -34.29 -11.56
CA THR A 182 0.29 -33.66 -11.85
C THR A 182 0.22 -32.27 -11.21
N PRO A 183 -0.68 -31.37 -11.67
CA PRO A 183 -0.92 -30.10 -10.98
C PRO A 183 -1.24 -30.27 -9.49
N GLY A 184 -1.99 -31.31 -9.11
CA GLY A 184 -2.31 -31.63 -7.72
C GLY A 184 -1.09 -32.01 -6.89
N GLU A 185 -0.17 -32.80 -7.46
CA GLU A 185 1.11 -33.14 -6.81
C GLU A 185 2.00 -31.89 -6.69
N VAL A 186 2.05 -31.03 -7.71
CA VAL A 186 2.78 -29.76 -7.64
C VAL A 186 2.30 -28.92 -6.46
N LEU A 187 0.97 -28.73 -6.33
CA LEU A 187 0.37 -27.95 -5.24
C LEU A 187 0.64 -28.52 -3.84
N ALA A 188 0.86 -29.83 -3.72
CA ALA A 188 0.99 -30.51 -2.44
C ALA A 188 2.44 -30.77 -2.02
N GLU A 189 3.38 -30.88 -2.97
CA GLU A 189 4.74 -31.37 -2.72
C GLU A 189 5.85 -30.48 -3.29
N HIS A 190 5.56 -29.60 -4.26
CA HIS A 190 6.56 -28.72 -4.86
C HIS A 190 6.58 -27.37 -4.14
N HIS A 191 7.76 -26.85 -3.79
CA HIS A 191 7.89 -25.63 -3.00
C HIS A 191 7.19 -24.40 -3.63
N ILE A 192 7.29 -24.21 -4.95
CA ILE A 192 6.54 -23.17 -5.69
C ILE A 192 5.03 -23.44 -5.64
N GLY A 193 4.64 -24.72 -5.72
CA GLY A 193 3.23 -25.10 -5.64
C GLY A 193 2.62 -24.78 -4.29
N GLU A 194 3.32 -25.11 -3.20
CA GLU A 194 2.90 -24.79 -1.83
C GLU A 194 2.76 -23.28 -1.61
N GLU A 195 3.68 -22.47 -2.14
CA GLU A 195 3.64 -21.01 -2.01
C GLU A 195 2.39 -20.38 -2.66
N TYR A 196 1.97 -20.91 -3.81
CA TYR A 196 0.87 -20.33 -4.61
C TYR A 196 -0.43 -21.15 -4.57
N ALA A 197 -0.51 -22.18 -3.72
CA ALA A 197 -1.66 -23.10 -3.70
C ALA A 197 -2.99 -22.41 -3.40
N ASP A 198 -2.99 -21.42 -2.52
CA ASP A 198 -4.19 -20.67 -2.14
C ASP A 198 -4.83 -19.94 -3.34
N LEU A 199 -4.06 -19.61 -4.38
CA LEU A 199 -4.57 -18.90 -5.57
C LEU A 199 -5.54 -19.75 -6.40
N VAL A 200 -5.44 -21.07 -6.32
CA VAL A 200 -6.26 -22.02 -7.10
C VAL A 200 -7.00 -23.01 -6.20
N ALA A 201 -6.98 -22.79 -4.87
CA ALA A 201 -7.55 -23.71 -3.89
C ALA A 201 -9.05 -23.94 -4.11
N GLU A 202 -9.79 -22.88 -4.48
CA GLU A 202 -11.23 -22.92 -4.70
C GLU A 202 -11.64 -23.33 -6.12
N TYR A 203 -10.68 -23.54 -7.03
CA TYR A 203 -10.97 -23.80 -8.45
C TYR A 203 -11.33 -25.27 -8.64
N ASP A 204 -12.44 -25.53 -9.35
CA ASP A 204 -12.87 -26.88 -9.73
C ASP A 204 -11.90 -27.52 -10.73
N ARG A 205 -11.48 -26.75 -11.74
CA ARG A 205 -10.44 -27.11 -12.72
C ARG A 205 -9.33 -26.08 -12.65
N VAL A 206 -8.08 -26.52 -12.81
CA VAL A 206 -6.92 -25.64 -12.76
C VAL A 206 -6.50 -25.19 -14.16
N PRO A 207 -5.97 -23.97 -14.33
CA PRO A 207 -5.56 -23.46 -15.64
C PRO A 207 -4.33 -24.22 -16.17
N ALA A 208 -4.23 -24.41 -17.47
CA ALA A 208 -3.14 -25.14 -18.09
C ALA A 208 -2.89 -24.66 -19.53
N ILE A 209 -1.61 -24.59 -19.93
CA ILE A 209 -1.22 -24.21 -21.29
C ILE A 209 -0.43 -25.33 -21.96
N TYR A 210 -0.86 -25.68 -23.17
CA TYR A 210 -0.36 -26.81 -23.96
C TYR A 210 0.19 -26.38 -25.31
N ASP A 211 1.21 -27.09 -25.78
CA ASP A 211 1.58 -27.16 -27.20
C ASP A 211 1.31 -28.57 -27.73
N SER A 212 1.84 -28.92 -28.92
CA SER A 212 1.67 -30.26 -29.49
C SER A 212 2.41 -31.39 -28.75
N ILE A 213 3.37 -31.07 -27.88
CA ILE A 213 4.10 -32.04 -27.06
C ILE A 213 3.32 -32.33 -25.77
N GLY A 214 2.76 -31.30 -25.13
CA GLY A 214 2.01 -31.44 -23.89
C GLY A 214 1.98 -30.17 -23.06
N LEU A 215 1.57 -30.34 -21.80
CA LEU A 215 1.52 -29.27 -20.79
C LEU A 215 2.91 -28.65 -20.60
N PHE A 216 3.00 -27.33 -20.68
CA PHE A 216 4.25 -26.60 -20.43
C PHE A 216 4.12 -25.44 -19.45
N SER A 217 2.90 -25.06 -19.05
CA SER A 217 2.68 -24.05 -18.02
C SER A 217 1.43 -24.38 -17.22
N PHE A 218 1.52 -24.25 -15.90
CA PHE A 218 0.41 -24.34 -14.96
C PHE A 218 0.26 -22.98 -14.24
N PRO A 219 -0.41 -21.99 -14.85
CA PRO A 219 -0.61 -20.68 -14.24
C PRO A 219 -1.65 -20.72 -13.10
N PRO A 220 -1.58 -19.82 -12.10
CA PRO A 220 -0.50 -18.86 -11.79
C PRO A 220 0.73 -19.48 -11.12
N VAL A 221 0.78 -20.81 -10.99
CA VAL A 221 1.65 -21.49 -10.05
C VAL A 221 3.08 -21.59 -10.57
N VAL A 222 3.30 -22.36 -11.64
CA VAL A 222 4.66 -22.67 -12.11
C VAL A 222 4.68 -23.03 -13.60
N ASN A 223 5.79 -22.66 -14.26
CA ASN A 223 6.09 -23.06 -15.63
C ASN A 223 6.73 -24.45 -15.66
N GLY A 224 6.74 -25.09 -16.83
CA GLY A 224 7.42 -26.35 -17.04
C GLY A 224 8.90 -26.16 -17.36
N ARG A 225 9.75 -27.06 -16.86
CA ARG A 225 11.20 -27.07 -17.10
C ARG A 225 11.56 -27.17 -18.59
N ARG A 226 10.69 -27.78 -19.42
CA ARG A 226 10.94 -27.97 -20.85
C ARG A 226 11.15 -26.66 -21.60
N THR A 227 10.47 -25.60 -21.19
CA THR A 227 10.48 -24.29 -21.85
C THR A 227 11.21 -23.24 -21.02
N GLU A 228 12.04 -23.67 -20.06
CA GLU A 228 12.89 -22.82 -19.24
C GLU A 228 13.77 -21.92 -20.10
N VAL A 229 13.84 -20.64 -19.70
CA VAL A 229 14.65 -19.62 -20.37
C VAL A 229 16.05 -19.63 -19.77
N SER A 230 17.06 -19.48 -20.63
CA SER A 230 18.46 -19.37 -20.22
C SER A 230 19.17 -18.30 -21.02
N THR A 231 20.46 -18.07 -20.73
CA THR A 231 21.32 -17.17 -21.52
C THR A 231 21.54 -17.65 -22.96
N ASP A 232 21.25 -18.92 -23.27
CA ASP A 232 21.27 -19.44 -24.65
C ASP A 232 19.96 -19.14 -25.42
N SER A 233 18.90 -18.74 -24.72
CA SER A 233 17.62 -18.41 -25.34
C SER A 233 17.73 -17.14 -26.18
N ARG A 234 17.08 -17.14 -27.34
CA ARG A 234 17.14 -16.05 -28.33
C ARG A 234 15.76 -15.56 -28.75
N ASP A 235 14.80 -16.47 -28.79
CA ASP A 235 13.41 -16.19 -29.11
C ASP A 235 12.54 -16.62 -27.93
N LEU A 236 11.66 -15.74 -27.47
CA LEU A 236 10.79 -15.97 -26.33
C LEU A 236 9.32 -15.99 -26.76
N PHE A 237 8.55 -16.90 -26.17
CA PHE A 237 7.10 -16.83 -26.12
C PHE A 237 6.72 -16.33 -24.73
N ILE A 238 5.94 -15.27 -24.67
CA ILE A 238 5.49 -14.66 -23.42
C ILE A 238 3.99 -14.77 -23.38
N GLU A 239 3.48 -15.32 -22.31
CA GLU A 239 2.06 -15.44 -22.05
C GLU A 239 1.74 -14.95 -20.65
N MET A 240 0.58 -14.34 -20.53
CA MET A 240 0.09 -13.85 -19.25
C MET A 240 -1.36 -14.25 -19.09
N THR A 241 -1.67 -14.83 -17.94
CA THR A 241 -3.03 -15.27 -17.58
C THR A 241 -3.50 -14.48 -16.38
N GLY A 242 -4.80 -14.21 -16.29
CA GLY A 242 -5.32 -13.35 -15.23
C GLY A 242 -6.82 -13.38 -15.06
N THR A 243 -7.24 -12.72 -13.98
CA THR A 243 -8.66 -12.48 -13.66
C THR A 243 -9.17 -11.18 -14.26
N ASP A 244 -8.27 -10.38 -14.86
CA ASP A 244 -8.55 -9.08 -15.45
C ASP A 244 -7.66 -8.85 -16.68
N GLN A 245 -8.26 -8.83 -17.87
CA GLN A 245 -7.54 -8.64 -19.13
C GLN A 245 -6.75 -7.32 -19.15
N TRP A 246 -7.32 -6.25 -18.58
CA TRP A 246 -6.65 -4.95 -18.54
C TRP A 246 -5.29 -5.06 -17.84
N THR A 247 -5.23 -5.77 -16.72
CA THR A 247 -3.98 -5.95 -15.96
C THR A 247 -2.93 -6.70 -16.78
N ILE A 248 -3.30 -7.84 -17.38
CA ILE A 248 -2.33 -8.66 -18.13
C ILE A 248 -1.89 -7.99 -19.44
N ASP A 249 -2.76 -7.24 -20.13
CA ASP A 249 -2.39 -6.52 -21.36
C ASP A 249 -1.36 -5.39 -21.08
N HIS A 250 -1.49 -4.67 -19.95
CA HIS A 250 -0.54 -3.61 -19.60
C HIS A 250 0.75 -4.18 -19.00
N MET A 251 0.69 -5.28 -18.23
CA MET A 251 1.89 -6.03 -17.83
C MET A 251 2.67 -6.52 -19.06
N LEU A 252 1.98 -7.09 -20.06
CA LEU A 252 2.58 -7.52 -21.31
C LEU A 252 3.22 -6.35 -22.06
N SER A 253 2.56 -5.20 -22.07
CA SER A 253 3.11 -4.00 -22.68
C SER A 253 4.42 -3.57 -22.03
N ILE A 254 4.50 -3.54 -20.69
CA ILE A 254 5.74 -3.19 -19.96
C ILE A 254 6.87 -4.16 -20.32
N VAL A 255 6.61 -5.48 -20.31
CA VAL A 255 7.61 -6.49 -20.66
C VAL A 255 8.07 -6.35 -22.11
N CYS A 256 7.15 -6.13 -23.06
CA CYS A 256 7.52 -5.95 -24.46
C CYS A 256 8.37 -4.69 -24.68
N TYR A 257 8.07 -3.59 -23.99
CA TYR A 257 8.89 -2.38 -24.04
C TYR A 257 10.30 -2.58 -23.45
N ALA A 258 10.44 -3.38 -22.38
CA ALA A 258 11.74 -3.72 -21.82
C ALA A 258 12.56 -4.56 -22.80
N LEU A 259 11.95 -5.57 -23.42
CA LEU A 259 12.65 -6.45 -24.38
C LEU A 259 12.95 -5.76 -25.72
N ASP A 260 12.10 -4.84 -26.19
CA ASP A 260 12.37 -4.00 -27.36
C ASP A 260 13.58 -3.08 -27.12
N ALA A 261 13.74 -2.53 -25.90
CA ALA A 261 14.92 -1.75 -25.52
C ALA A 261 16.23 -2.57 -25.60
N ARG A 262 16.14 -3.89 -25.49
CA ARG A 262 17.26 -4.84 -25.68
C ARG A 262 17.42 -5.29 -27.14
N GLY A 263 16.74 -4.65 -28.08
CA GLY A 263 16.80 -4.98 -29.51
C GLY A 263 15.92 -6.15 -29.93
N GLY A 264 15.07 -6.67 -29.04
CA GLY A 264 14.10 -7.71 -29.36
C GLY A 264 13.08 -7.23 -30.39
N THR A 265 12.76 -8.08 -31.37
CA THR A 265 11.68 -7.80 -32.33
C THR A 265 10.38 -8.39 -31.83
N ILE A 266 9.39 -7.54 -31.57
CA ILE A 266 8.06 -7.95 -31.10
C ILE A 266 7.22 -8.48 -32.27
N GLU A 267 6.58 -9.62 -32.08
CA GLU A 267 5.63 -10.23 -32.98
C GLU A 267 4.27 -10.34 -32.29
N ASP A 268 3.22 -10.05 -33.05
CA ASP A 268 1.86 -10.20 -32.54
C ASP A 268 1.55 -11.68 -32.29
N VAL A 269 0.70 -11.95 -31.31
CA VAL A 269 0.06 -13.24 -31.05
C VAL A 269 -1.45 -13.04 -31.15
N ARG A 270 -2.10 -13.93 -31.91
CA ARG A 270 -3.57 -13.94 -31.98
C ARG A 270 -4.11 -14.72 -30.78
N VAL A 271 -5.10 -14.18 -30.07
CA VAL A 271 -5.83 -14.89 -29.02
C VAL A 271 -7.24 -15.16 -29.53
N GLU A 272 -7.63 -16.43 -29.62
CA GLU A 272 -8.93 -16.86 -30.13
C GLU A 272 -9.70 -17.58 -29.04
N TYR A 273 -10.86 -17.05 -28.67
CA TYR A 273 -11.75 -17.64 -27.68
C TYR A 273 -12.84 -18.45 -28.37
N GLU A 274 -13.04 -19.70 -27.94
CA GLU A 274 -14.21 -20.49 -28.36
C GLU A 274 -15.50 -19.86 -27.80
N ASP A 275 -15.47 -19.51 -26.51
CA ASP A 275 -16.52 -18.79 -25.81
C ASP A 275 -15.91 -17.53 -25.16
N ALA A 276 -15.93 -16.41 -25.88
CA ALA A 276 -15.40 -15.15 -25.37
C ALA A 276 -16.25 -14.63 -24.18
N PRO A 277 -15.63 -14.09 -23.12
CA PRO A 277 -16.36 -13.33 -22.12
C PRO A 277 -17.11 -12.16 -22.77
N GLU A 278 -18.31 -11.80 -22.28
CA GLU A 278 -19.24 -10.85 -22.93
C GLU A 278 -18.61 -9.50 -23.32
N GLU A 279 -17.53 -9.11 -22.64
CA GLU A 279 -16.83 -7.84 -22.81
C GLU A 279 -15.79 -7.85 -23.96
N TYR A 280 -15.47 -9.02 -24.52
CA TYR A 280 -14.40 -9.19 -25.51
C TYR A 280 -14.89 -9.74 -26.84
N ARG A 281 -14.03 -9.61 -27.86
CA ARG A 281 -14.24 -10.22 -29.16
C ARG A 281 -13.68 -11.64 -29.13
N ASP A 282 -14.28 -12.50 -29.94
CA ASP A 282 -13.82 -13.89 -30.15
C ASP A 282 -12.37 -13.99 -30.65
N SER A 283 -11.81 -12.90 -31.22
CA SER A 283 -10.42 -12.83 -31.63
C SER A 283 -9.79 -11.47 -31.27
N LEU A 284 -8.62 -11.54 -30.65
CA LEU A 284 -7.78 -10.40 -30.24
C LEU A 284 -6.38 -10.54 -30.86
N LEU A 285 -5.76 -9.41 -31.19
CA LEU A 285 -4.35 -9.33 -31.58
C LEU A 285 -3.57 -8.66 -30.44
N ARG A 286 -2.46 -9.25 -30.02
CA ARG A 286 -1.68 -8.82 -28.85
C ARG A 286 -0.17 -8.82 -29.15
N PRO A 287 0.64 -7.93 -28.54
CA PRO A 287 0.25 -6.86 -27.61
C PRO A 287 -0.65 -5.80 -28.25
N ASP A 288 -1.51 -5.16 -27.46
CA ASP A 288 -2.27 -3.99 -27.90
C ASP A 288 -1.51 -2.72 -27.52
N PHE A 289 -0.77 -2.16 -28.48
CA PHE A 289 -0.05 -0.90 -28.29
C PHE A 289 -0.84 0.35 -28.67
N SER A 290 -2.18 0.28 -28.65
CA SER A 290 -3.00 1.48 -28.87
C SER A 290 -2.69 2.57 -27.84
N THR A 291 -2.46 3.78 -28.34
CA THR A 291 -2.24 4.95 -27.51
C THR A 291 -3.56 5.57 -27.06
N LYS A 292 -3.52 6.28 -25.94
CA LYS A 292 -4.65 7.08 -25.45
C LYS A 292 -4.37 8.55 -25.69
N THR A 293 -5.43 9.36 -25.75
CA THR A 293 -5.31 10.82 -25.88
C THR A 293 -6.04 11.51 -24.74
N LYS A 294 -5.44 12.58 -24.21
CA LYS A 294 -6.05 13.49 -23.24
C LYS A 294 -5.89 14.92 -23.73
N THR A 295 -6.94 15.73 -23.62
CA THR A 295 -6.86 17.16 -23.93
C THR A 295 -6.62 17.96 -22.65
N VAL A 296 -5.61 18.84 -22.65
CA VAL A 296 -5.29 19.74 -21.54
C VAL A 296 -5.28 21.20 -22.00
N ALA A 297 -5.99 22.07 -21.28
CA ALA A 297 -6.02 23.50 -21.58
C ALA A 297 -4.72 24.19 -21.12
N HIS A 298 -4.20 25.12 -21.92
CA HIS A 298 -2.96 25.85 -21.61
C HIS A 298 -3.05 26.61 -20.27
N ASP A 299 -4.12 27.38 -20.07
CA ASP A 299 -4.38 28.10 -18.81
C ASP A 299 -4.42 27.15 -17.60
N ARG A 300 -4.85 25.90 -17.78
CA ARG A 300 -4.86 24.92 -16.69
C ARG A 300 -3.45 24.50 -16.29
N ILE A 301 -2.53 24.33 -17.25
CA ILE A 301 -1.12 24.03 -16.99
C ILE A 301 -0.51 25.17 -16.16
N GLU A 302 -0.61 26.41 -16.67
CA GLU A 302 -0.02 27.59 -16.03
C GLU A 302 -0.58 27.84 -14.63
N ARG A 303 -1.91 27.74 -14.45
CA ARG A 303 -2.54 27.97 -13.14
C ARG A 303 -2.19 26.90 -12.12
N THR A 304 -1.94 25.67 -12.56
CA THR A 304 -1.62 24.55 -11.67
C THR A 304 -0.14 24.61 -11.28
N LEU A 305 0.77 24.81 -12.23
CA LEU A 305 2.21 24.93 -11.98
C LEU A 305 2.60 26.29 -11.37
N GLY A 306 1.78 27.33 -11.60
CA GLY A 306 2.02 28.68 -11.10
C GLY A 306 3.05 29.49 -11.90
N ILE A 307 3.35 29.08 -13.13
CA ILE A 307 4.32 29.68 -14.05
C ILE A 307 3.67 30.01 -15.39
N ASP A 308 4.23 30.99 -16.10
CA ASP A 308 3.83 31.32 -17.47
C ASP A 308 4.74 30.56 -18.44
N LEU A 309 4.17 29.87 -19.43
CA LEU A 309 4.91 29.06 -20.41
C LEU A 309 4.55 29.46 -21.84
N GLN A 310 5.51 29.51 -22.76
CA GLN A 310 5.14 29.64 -24.17
C GLN A 310 4.58 28.32 -24.68
N GLY A 311 3.74 28.38 -25.71
CA GLY A 311 3.11 27.18 -26.23
C GLY A 311 4.10 26.16 -26.81
N GLU A 312 5.24 26.63 -27.32
CA GLU A 312 6.36 25.79 -27.77
C GLU A 312 7.08 25.11 -26.61
N ASP A 313 7.28 25.80 -25.49
CA ASP A 313 7.89 25.23 -24.28
C ASP A 313 7.01 24.11 -23.71
N VAL A 314 5.68 24.26 -23.74
CA VAL A 314 4.76 23.20 -23.28
C VAL A 314 4.91 21.91 -24.10
N ILE A 315 5.01 22.03 -25.43
CA ILE A 315 5.18 20.86 -26.31
C ILE A 315 6.53 20.19 -26.04
N ASP A 316 7.61 20.97 -25.92
CA ASP A 316 8.94 20.45 -25.57
C ASP A 316 8.92 19.69 -24.24
N LEU A 317 8.27 20.24 -23.21
CA LEU A 317 8.15 19.59 -21.91
C LEU A 317 7.32 18.30 -21.96
N LEU A 318 6.24 18.26 -22.75
CA LEU A 318 5.46 17.05 -22.98
C LEU A 318 6.31 15.97 -23.67
N GLU A 319 7.05 16.35 -24.72
CA GLU A 319 7.91 15.45 -25.48
C GLU A 319 9.07 14.92 -24.63
N ARG A 320 9.69 15.76 -23.79
CA ARG A 320 10.70 15.35 -22.79
C ARG A 320 10.13 14.55 -21.61
N SER A 321 8.82 14.34 -21.56
CA SER A 321 8.15 13.44 -20.61
C SER A 321 7.73 12.11 -21.24
N GLY A 322 8.06 11.89 -22.52
CA GLY A 322 7.63 10.70 -23.27
C GLY A 322 6.19 10.73 -23.75
N LEU A 323 5.61 11.92 -23.90
CA LEU A 323 4.27 12.18 -24.43
C LEU A 323 4.36 12.98 -25.74
N ASP A 324 3.39 12.86 -26.65
CA ASP A 324 3.33 13.74 -27.84
C ASP A 324 2.24 14.79 -27.62
N GLY A 325 2.59 16.06 -27.79
CA GLY A 325 1.64 17.17 -27.67
C GLY A 325 1.32 17.80 -29.03
N GLU A 326 0.05 17.82 -29.43
CA GLU A 326 -0.41 18.59 -30.58
C GLU A 326 -1.22 19.81 -30.13
N SER A 327 -0.87 21.00 -30.64
CA SER A 327 -1.65 22.21 -30.37
C SER A 327 -3.07 22.10 -30.93
N THR A 328 -4.05 22.39 -30.08
CA THR A 328 -5.47 22.40 -30.41
C THR A 328 -6.16 23.60 -29.74
N GLU A 329 -7.48 23.71 -29.90
CA GLU A 329 -8.29 24.71 -29.19
C GLU A 329 -9.46 24.03 -28.47
N THR A 330 -9.69 24.43 -27.21
CA THR A 330 -10.89 24.05 -26.45
C THR A 330 -11.58 25.31 -25.97
N ASP A 331 -12.89 25.42 -26.23
CA ASP A 331 -13.69 26.60 -25.88
C ASP A 331 -13.10 27.94 -26.38
N GLY A 332 -12.43 27.91 -27.55
CA GLY A 332 -11.78 29.08 -28.16
C GLY A 332 -10.53 29.56 -27.44
N SER A 333 -9.92 28.69 -26.62
CA SER A 333 -8.67 28.93 -25.90
C SER A 333 -7.61 27.87 -26.27
N PRO A 334 -6.31 28.20 -26.23
CA PRO A 334 -5.24 27.25 -26.52
C PRO A 334 -5.28 26.02 -25.61
N ALA A 335 -5.10 24.84 -26.21
CA ALA A 335 -5.07 23.56 -25.53
C ALA A 335 -4.11 22.60 -26.26
N TYR A 336 -3.90 21.42 -25.69
CA TYR A 336 -3.02 20.38 -26.25
C TYR A 336 -3.73 19.04 -26.23
N ASP A 337 -3.79 18.37 -27.37
CA ASP A 337 -4.14 16.96 -27.45
C ASP A 337 -2.86 16.15 -27.22
N VAL A 338 -2.83 15.42 -26.11
CA VAL A 338 -1.64 14.73 -25.62
C VAL A 338 -1.80 13.24 -25.80
N THR A 339 -0.91 12.64 -26.58
CA THR A 339 -0.85 11.19 -26.81
C THR A 339 -0.01 10.53 -25.73
N ILE A 340 -0.52 9.44 -25.19
CA ILE A 340 0.03 8.72 -24.05
C ILE A 340 0.41 7.31 -24.52
N PRO A 341 1.64 6.86 -24.27
CA PRO A 341 2.07 5.53 -24.67
C PRO A 341 1.39 4.45 -23.82
N PRO A 342 1.19 3.23 -24.35
CA PRO A 342 0.44 2.15 -23.69
C PRO A 342 1.03 1.71 -22.34
N TYR A 343 2.33 1.88 -22.11
CA TYR A 343 2.97 1.54 -20.83
C TYR A 343 2.65 2.53 -19.69
N ARG A 344 2.17 3.74 -20.00
CA ARG A 344 1.80 4.77 -19.02
C ARG A 344 0.37 4.56 -18.54
N VAL A 345 0.22 3.64 -17.59
CA VAL A 345 -1.07 3.30 -16.95
C VAL A 345 -1.53 4.32 -15.91
N ASP A 346 -0.62 5.16 -15.45
CA ASP A 346 -0.80 6.20 -14.44
C ASP A 346 -1.56 7.43 -14.96
N VAL A 347 -1.53 7.71 -16.27
CA VAL A 347 -2.16 8.89 -16.85
C VAL A 347 -3.68 8.69 -17.02
N LEU A 348 -4.42 8.95 -15.93
CA LEU A 348 -5.87 8.76 -15.87
C LEU A 348 -6.64 10.06 -16.16
N HIS A 349 -6.06 11.20 -15.84
CA HIS A 349 -6.67 12.52 -15.89
C HIS A 349 -5.70 13.55 -16.52
N PRO A 350 -6.19 14.63 -17.18
CA PRO A 350 -5.33 15.71 -17.68
C PRO A 350 -4.43 16.41 -16.64
N VAL A 351 -4.55 16.09 -15.35
CA VAL A 351 -3.67 16.63 -14.29
C VAL A 351 -2.37 15.83 -14.23
N ASP A 352 -2.40 14.54 -14.54
CA ASP A 352 -1.20 13.69 -14.58
C ASP A 352 -0.27 14.16 -15.73
N VAL A 353 -0.85 14.64 -16.83
CA VAL A 353 -0.12 15.34 -17.90
C VAL A 353 0.53 16.64 -17.41
N ILE A 354 -0.16 17.40 -16.55
CA ILE A 354 0.39 18.65 -15.98
C ILE A 354 1.53 18.32 -15.01
N ASP A 355 1.43 17.22 -14.26
CA ASP A 355 2.49 16.73 -13.39
C ASP A 355 3.75 16.39 -14.21
N ASP A 356 3.61 15.65 -15.31
CA ASP A 356 4.71 15.35 -16.23
C ASP A 356 5.38 16.63 -16.77
N VAL A 357 4.59 17.62 -17.23
CA VAL A 357 5.12 18.93 -17.65
C VAL A 357 5.89 19.61 -16.51
N GLY A 358 5.39 19.54 -15.27
CA GLY A 358 6.04 20.08 -14.09
C GLY A 358 7.36 19.37 -13.75
N ARG A 359 7.42 18.05 -13.88
CA ARG A 359 8.63 17.24 -13.67
C ARG A 359 9.69 17.53 -14.72
N ALA A 360 9.31 17.57 -16.01
CA ALA A 360 10.23 17.91 -17.10
C ALA A 360 10.74 19.36 -17.02
N TYR A 361 9.93 20.28 -16.47
CA TYR A 361 10.36 21.65 -16.16
C TYR A 361 11.36 21.68 -14.99
N GLY A 362 11.22 20.74 -14.06
CA GLY A 362 12.01 20.61 -12.85
C GLY A 362 11.41 21.43 -11.71
N PHE A 363 10.85 20.75 -10.71
CA PHE A 363 10.20 21.43 -9.57
C PHE A 363 11.13 22.36 -8.79
N ASN A 364 12.43 22.09 -8.77
CA ASN A 364 13.44 22.95 -8.15
C ASN A 364 13.60 24.32 -8.85
N ASN A 365 13.08 24.46 -10.08
CA ASN A 365 13.07 25.72 -10.83
C ASN A 365 11.82 26.57 -10.53
N LEU A 366 10.82 26.04 -9.80
CA LEU A 366 9.62 26.79 -9.45
C LEU A 366 9.90 27.79 -8.33
N ASP A 367 9.62 29.07 -8.59
CA ASP A 367 9.71 30.13 -7.58
C ASP A 367 8.64 29.95 -6.49
N PRO A 368 9.01 29.75 -5.21
CA PRO A 368 8.03 29.63 -4.13
C PRO A 368 7.21 30.91 -3.96
N ARG A 369 5.87 30.81 -3.96
CA ARG A 369 4.95 31.94 -3.77
C ARG A 369 4.06 31.72 -2.56
N TYR A 370 3.86 32.77 -1.76
CA TYR A 370 2.85 32.74 -0.70
C TYR A 370 1.44 32.78 -1.32
N PRO A 371 0.52 31.90 -0.91
CA PRO A 371 -0.87 32.00 -1.32
C PRO A 371 -1.46 33.36 -0.93
N ALA A 372 -2.15 34.01 -1.87
CA ALA A 372 -2.82 35.29 -1.66
C ALA A 372 -4.14 35.13 -0.88
N VAL A 373 -4.12 34.35 0.21
CA VAL A 373 -5.28 34.02 1.03
C VAL A 373 -5.03 34.50 2.46
N GLY A 374 -5.76 35.54 2.87
CA GLY A 374 -5.73 36.04 4.25
C GLY A 374 -6.78 35.36 5.10
N THR A 375 -6.38 34.49 6.02
CA THR A 375 -7.27 33.85 7.00
C THR A 375 -6.77 34.10 8.42
N ILE A 376 -7.67 34.05 9.40
CA ILE A 376 -7.33 34.09 10.82
C ILE A 376 -7.53 32.69 11.36
N GLY A 377 -6.44 32.03 11.74
CA GLY A 377 -6.48 30.73 12.41
C GLY A 377 -6.98 30.88 13.85
N GLY A 378 -7.68 29.86 14.35
CA GLY A 378 -8.12 29.77 15.73
C GLY A 378 -7.95 28.35 16.26
N ARG A 379 -7.63 28.22 17.56
CA ARG A 379 -7.68 26.93 18.25
C ARG A 379 -9.14 26.53 18.47
N HIS A 380 -9.44 25.24 18.26
CA HIS A 380 -10.73 24.66 18.61
C HIS A 380 -11.00 24.84 20.12
N GLU A 381 -12.25 25.07 20.52
CA GLU A 381 -12.63 25.33 21.93
C GLU A 381 -12.20 24.20 22.85
N ARG A 382 -12.47 22.95 22.44
CA ARG A 382 -11.96 21.73 23.12
C ARG A 382 -10.44 21.78 23.39
N ALA A 383 -9.63 22.19 22.42
CA ALA A 383 -8.17 22.23 22.61
C ALA A 383 -7.75 23.32 23.61
N ARG A 384 -8.47 24.46 23.65
CA ARG A 384 -8.26 25.50 24.66
C ARG A 384 -8.63 25.00 26.05
N LEU A 385 -9.74 24.26 26.17
CA LEU A 385 -10.17 23.67 27.43
C LEU A 385 -9.18 22.60 27.91
N GLU A 386 -8.76 21.68 27.04
CA GLU A 386 -7.73 20.66 27.35
C GLU A 386 -6.44 21.32 27.88
N GLU A 387 -5.96 22.38 27.22
CA GLU A 387 -4.76 23.12 27.62
C GLU A 387 -4.94 23.86 28.95
N ALA A 388 -6.12 24.47 29.17
CA ALA A 388 -6.43 25.12 30.43
C ALA A 388 -6.43 24.11 31.59
N VAL A 389 -7.12 22.98 31.44
CA VAL A 389 -7.18 21.93 32.48
C VAL A 389 -5.79 21.35 32.75
N ARG A 390 -5.00 21.05 31.71
CA ARG A 390 -3.60 20.59 31.88
C ARG A 390 -2.77 21.63 32.66
N THR A 391 -2.93 22.91 32.36
CA THR A 391 -2.21 24.00 33.06
C THR A 391 -2.54 24.02 34.55
N VAL A 392 -3.81 23.85 34.91
CA VAL A 392 -4.25 23.82 36.31
C VAL A 392 -3.73 22.57 37.02
N LEU A 393 -3.85 21.39 36.41
CA LEU A 393 -3.32 20.14 36.97
C LEU A 393 -1.81 20.23 37.26
N VAL A 394 -1.03 20.74 36.31
CA VAL A 394 0.42 20.98 36.51
C VAL A 394 0.66 21.99 37.62
N GLY A 395 -0.13 23.06 37.70
CA GLY A 395 -0.09 24.05 38.79
C GLY A 395 -0.40 23.45 40.18
N LEU A 396 -1.24 22.41 40.22
CA LEU A 396 -1.56 21.64 41.43
C LEU A 396 -0.50 20.57 41.78
N GLY A 397 0.56 20.45 40.97
CA GLY A 397 1.69 19.58 41.20
C GLY A 397 1.62 18.22 40.50
N PHE A 398 0.63 18.00 39.62
CA PHE A 398 0.59 16.80 38.80
C PHE A 398 1.66 16.83 37.70
N GLN A 399 2.21 15.66 37.38
CA GLN A 399 2.95 15.43 36.15
C GLN A 399 1.98 14.97 35.07
N ASP A 400 1.97 15.70 33.96
CA ASP A 400 1.11 15.42 32.82
C ASP A 400 1.61 14.21 31.99
N LEU A 401 0.68 13.40 31.50
CA LEU A 401 0.94 12.16 30.77
C LEU A 401 0.39 12.21 29.34
N LEU A 402 0.98 11.35 28.50
CA LEU A 402 0.54 11.05 27.14
C LEU A 402 0.66 9.53 26.92
N ASN A 403 -0.40 8.80 27.26
CA ASN A 403 -0.45 7.35 27.10
C ASN A 403 -1.04 6.94 25.75
N PHE A 404 -0.83 5.67 25.37
CA PHE A 404 -1.47 5.10 24.19
C PHE A 404 -2.99 5.04 24.36
N HIS A 405 -3.71 5.23 23.26
CA HIS A 405 -5.16 5.05 23.23
C HIS A 405 -5.56 3.58 23.09
N LEU A 406 -4.69 2.76 22.49
CA LEU A 406 -4.88 1.33 22.36
C LEU A 406 -4.30 0.61 23.57
N THR A 407 -5.02 -0.39 24.04
CA THR A 407 -4.64 -1.25 25.17
C THR A 407 -5.27 -2.64 24.99
N SER A 408 -5.25 -3.47 26.02
CA SER A 408 -5.91 -4.78 26.03
C SER A 408 -7.15 -4.77 26.92
N ALA A 409 -8.07 -5.71 26.68
CA ALA A 409 -9.24 -5.89 27.53
C ALA A 409 -8.85 -6.26 28.97
N GLU A 410 -7.76 -7.01 29.14
CA GLU A 410 -7.21 -7.40 30.44
C GLU A 410 -6.77 -6.17 31.26
N GLU A 411 -6.03 -5.25 30.64
CA GLU A 411 -5.62 -4.00 31.27
C GLU A 411 -6.81 -3.11 31.63
N LEU A 412 -7.79 -3.03 30.72
CA LEU A 412 -8.94 -2.14 30.85
C LEU A 412 -9.93 -2.57 31.93
N HIS A 413 -10.12 -3.89 32.08
CA HIS A 413 -11.17 -4.51 32.89
C HIS A 413 -10.61 -5.36 34.03
N ASP A 414 -9.94 -6.46 33.71
CA ASP A 414 -9.57 -7.50 34.67
C ASP A 414 -8.62 -6.97 35.76
N ARG A 415 -7.54 -6.30 35.37
CA ARG A 415 -6.55 -5.72 36.30
C ARG A 415 -7.12 -4.55 37.12
N MET A 416 -8.11 -3.86 36.55
CA MET A 416 -8.86 -2.81 37.24
C MET A 416 -10.03 -3.35 38.09
N GLY A 417 -10.28 -4.66 38.07
CA GLY A 417 -11.35 -5.30 38.83
C GLY A 417 -12.76 -4.88 38.42
N ILE A 418 -12.96 -4.44 37.18
CA ILE A 418 -14.26 -4.01 36.65
C ILE A 418 -14.73 -4.94 35.53
N GLU A 419 -15.91 -5.53 35.67
CA GLU A 419 -16.49 -6.39 34.64
C GLU A 419 -17.03 -5.55 33.46
N PRO A 420 -16.88 -5.99 32.20
CA PRO A 420 -17.52 -5.35 31.06
C PRO A 420 -19.06 -5.32 31.20
N GLY A 421 -19.68 -4.22 30.78
CA GLY A 421 -21.13 -3.99 30.82
C GLY A 421 -21.68 -3.52 32.17
N VAL A 422 -20.82 -3.26 33.17
CA VAL A 422 -21.24 -2.67 34.45
C VAL A 422 -21.52 -1.18 34.28
N ASP A 423 -22.60 -0.71 34.90
CA ASP A 423 -23.00 0.71 34.94
C ASP A 423 -22.08 1.51 35.90
N ALA A 424 -20.83 1.66 35.50
CA ALA A 424 -19.77 2.42 36.17
C ALA A 424 -18.79 2.96 35.13
N LEU A 425 -18.07 4.03 35.45
CA LEU A 425 -17.03 4.56 34.58
C LEU A 425 -15.99 3.47 34.26
N GLY A 426 -15.65 3.30 32.99
CA GLY A 426 -14.75 2.22 32.54
C GLY A 426 -15.41 0.86 32.32
N GLY A 427 -16.67 0.68 32.72
CA GLY A 427 -17.44 -0.55 32.51
C GLY A 427 -18.12 -0.63 31.13
N GLY A 428 -18.02 0.40 30.30
CA GLY A 428 -18.60 0.41 28.95
C GLY A 428 -17.94 -0.60 28.01
N ASP A 429 -18.65 -0.97 26.93
CA ASP A 429 -18.15 -1.90 25.92
C ASP A 429 -17.02 -1.23 25.10
N PRO A 430 -15.79 -1.78 25.10
CA PRO A 430 -14.70 -1.20 24.34
C PRO A 430 -14.84 -1.43 22.83
N VAL A 431 -14.14 -0.61 22.04
CA VAL A 431 -14.03 -0.82 20.59
C VAL A 431 -12.88 -1.79 20.30
N GLU A 432 -13.17 -2.93 19.68
CA GLU A 432 -12.20 -3.99 19.37
C GLU A 432 -11.53 -3.83 18.00
N ILE A 433 -10.22 -4.09 17.94
CA ILE A 433 -9.42 -4.14 16.71
C ILE A 433 -9.52 -5.56 16.13
N ARG A 434 -10.02 -5.72 14.91
CA ARG A 434 -10.23 -7.06 14.28
C ARG A 434 -8.94 -7.87 14.09
N ASN A 435 -7.88 -7.23 13.62
CA ASN A 435 -6.58 -7.85 13.36
C ASN A 435 -5.50 -7.05 14.09
N PRO A 436 -5.42 -7.14 15.42
CA PRO A 436 -4.48 -6.34 16.20
C PRO A 436 -3.05 -6.77 15.89
N TYR A 437 -2.13 -5.80 15.92
CA TYR A 437 -0.70 -6.07 15.70
C TYR A 437 -0.06 -6.87 16.85
N SER A 438 -0.53 -6.62 18.08
CA SER A 438 -0.11 -7.30 19.31
C SER A 438 -1.31 -7.54 20.21
N GLU A 439 -1.22 -8.52 21.11
CA GLU A 439 -2.18 -8.77 22.19
C GLU A 439 -2.29 -7.58 23.16
N ASP A 440 -1.28 -6.70 23.20
CA ASP A 440 -1.28 -5.49 24.03
C ASP A 440 -2.20 -4.37 23.51
N TYR A 441 -2.68 -4.47 22.26
CA TYR A 441 -3.39 -3.40 21.54
C TYR A 441 -4.66 -3.89 20.87
N THR A 442 -5.46 -4.70 21.58
CA THR A 442 -6.69 -5.31 21.07
C THR A 442 -7.91 -4.38 21.12
N VAL A 443 -7.90 -3.35 21.97
CA VAL A 443 -9.03 -2.45 22.18
C VAL A 443 -8.63 -0.98 22.29
N VAL A 444 -9.58 -0.08 22.03
CA VAL A 444 -9.47 1.34 22.41
C VAL A 444 -9.95 1.50 23.85
N ARG A 445 -9.19 2.25 24.66
CA ARG A 445 -9.52 2.48 26.08
C ARG A 445 -10.84 3.26 26.25
N THR A 446 -11.65 2.82 27.20
CA THR A 446 -12.93 3.45 27.60
C THR A 446 -12.78 4.49 28.71
N TRP A 447 -11.62 4.50 29.38
CA TRP A 447 -11.25 5.41 30.48
C TRP A 447 -9.72 5.45 30.65
N LEU A 448 -9.20 6.42 31.40
CA LEU A 448 -7.77 6.76 31.46
C LEU A 448 -7.02 6.10 32.61
N LEU A 449 -7.69 5.86 33.74
CA LEU A 449 -7.06 5.31 34.94
C LEU A 449 -6.23 4.02 34.71
N PRO A 450 -6.66 3.02 33.93
CA PRO A 450 -5.83 1.85 33.65
C PRO A 450 -4.44 2.22 33.11
N SER A 451 -4.37 3.19 32.20
CA SER A 451 -3.10 3.66 31.64
C SER A 451 -2.23 4.35 32.70
N ILE A 452 -2.83 5.13 33.61
CA ILE A 452 -2.11 5.78 34.71
C ILE A 452 -1.57 4.73 35.69
N MET A 453 -2.34 3.68 35.98
CA MET A 453 -1.92 2.58 36.85
C MET A 453 -0.70 1.83 36.27
N GLN A 454 -0.71 1.54 34.96
CA GLN A 454 0.45 0.95 34.27
C GLN A 454 1.69 1.86 34.34
N VAL A 455 1.53 3.18 34.29
CA VAL A 455 2.67 4.11 34.47
C VAL A 455 3.21 4.03 35.89
N LEU A 456 2.35 3.98 36.91
CA LEU A 456 2.78 3.83 38.31
C LEU A 456 3.51 2.51 38.55
N GLU A 457 2.98 1.40 38.02
CA GLU A 457 3.60 0.06 38.04
C GLU A 457 5.01 0.08 37.48
N ASN A 458 5.17 0.62 36.27
CA ASN A 458 6.46 0.75 35.61
C ASN A 458 7.44 1.69 36.35
N ASN A 459 6.94 2.51 37.28
CA ASN A 459 7.73 3.49 38.03
C ASN A 459 7.81 3.20 39.53
N THR A 460 7.47 2.00 39.99
CA THR A 460 7.62 1.57 41.40
C THR A 460 9.03 1.79 41.96
N HIS A 461 10.06 1.66 41.12
CA HIS A 461 11.46 1.87 41.46
C HIS A 461 11.88 3.36 41.50
N ARG A 462 10.98 4.29 41.18
CA ARG A 462 11.22 5.75 41.21
C ARG A 462 10.81 6.35 42.56
N ARG A 463 11.18 7.62 42.76
CA ARG A 463 10.90 8.31 44.02
C ARG A 463 9.45 8.75 44.09
N TYR A 464 8.83 8.51 45.24
CA TYR A 464 7.52 9.05 45.63
C TYR A 464 7.68 10.44 46.28
N PRO A 465 6.62 11.28 46.31
CA PRO A 465 5.27 11.05 45.74
C PRO A 465 5.27 11.03 44.21
N GLN A 466 4.34 10.26 43.64
CA GLN A 466 4.04 10.29 42.20
C GLN A 466 2.61 10.78 42.03
N ASP A 467 2.46 12.06 41.68
CA ASP A 467 1.18 12.71 41.42
C ASP A 467 1.09 12.84 39.89
N LEU A 468 0.29 11.98 39.25
CA LEU A 468 0.20 11.87 37.78
C LEU A 468 -1.19 12.27 37.30
N ALA A 469 -1.28 12.91 36.13
CA ALA A 469 -2.56 13.23 35.52
C ALA A 469 -2.53 13.09 34.00
N GLU A 470 -3.69 12.86 33.40
CA GLU A 470 -3.87 12.82 31.96
C GLU A 470 -5.18 13.51 31.56
N VAL A 471 -5.14 14.28 30.47
CA VAL A 471 -6.35 14.75 29.76
C VAL A 471 -6.42 14.04 28.41
N GLY A 472 -7.15 12.94 28.31
CA GLY A 472 -6.96 11.96 27.24
C GLY A 472 -8.22 11.62 26.46
N PHE A 473 -8.03 11.06 25.27
CA PHE A 473 -9.10 10.44 24.48
C PHE A 473 -9.59 9.15 25.11
N VAL A 474 -10.90 8.94 25.06
CA VAL A 474 -11.53 7.65 25.34
C VAL A 474 -12.60 7.37 24.27
N ALA A 475 -12.87 6.10 24.02
CA ALA A 475 -13.94 5.69 23.13
C ALA A 475 -14.62 4.42 23.64
N GLN A 476 -15.92 4.33 23.40
CA GLN A 476 -16.71 3.14 23.70
C GLN A 476 -17.73 2.91 22.59
N ARG A 477 -18.21 1.68 22.49
CA ARG A 477 -19.24 1.34 21.52
C ARG A 477 -20.55 2.05 21.86
N ASP A 478 -21.17 2.64 20.84
CA ASP A 478 -22.50 3.24 20.91
C ASP A 478 -23.22 3.05 19.58
N ASP A 479 -24.17 2.10 19.54
CA ASP A 479 -24.95 1.81 18.34
C ASP A 479 -25.86 2.99 17.90
N GLY A 480 -26.02 4.02 18.75
CA GLY A 480 -26.71 5.27 18.42
C GLY A 480 -25.84 6.30 17.66
N ALA A 481 -24.52 6.17 17.73
CA ALA A 481 -23.59 7.00 16.97
C ALA A 481 -23.51 6.56 15.51
N ASN A 482 -23.27 7.50 14.59
CA ASN A 482 -23.18 7.19 13.15
C ASN A 482 -22.03 6.23 12.79
N THR A 483 -20.96 6.24 13.59
CA THR A 483 -19.80 5.35 13.47
C THR A 483 -19.93 4.09 14.33
N GLY A 484 -20.98 3.99 15.17
CA GLY A 484 -21.09 2.95 16.19
C GLY A 484 -20.19 3.20 17.42
N VAL A 485 -19.57 4.38 17.54
CA VAL A 485 -18.58 4.71 18.58
C VAL A 485 -18.87 6.10 19.16
N ALA A 486 -18.99 6.16 20.49
CA ALA A 486 -19.02 7.40 21.25
C ALA A 486 -17.59 7.80 21.64
N GLU A 487 -17.22 9.04 21.34
CA GLU A 487 -15.90 9.60 21.58
C GLU A 487 -15.96 10.71 22.64
N ALA A 488 -15.06 10.68 23.62
CA ALA A 488 -14.98 11.71 24.64
C ALA A 488 -13.52 12.09 24.99
N ARG A 489 -13.40 13.13 25.81
CA ARG A 489 -12.14 13.52 26.46
C ARG A 489 -12.35 13.43 27.94
N HIS A 490 -11.52 12.67 28.63
CA HIS A 490 -11.58 12.57 30.08
C HIS A 490 -10.41 13.30 30.72
N VAL A 491 -10.55 13.61 32.00
CA VAL A 491 -9.53 14.14 32.88
C VAL A 491 -9.34 13.16 34.02
N ALA A 492 -8.15 12.61 34.17
CA ALA A 492 -7.81 11.70 35.25
C ALA A 492 -6.60 12.19 36.04
N GLY A 493 -6.58 11.89 37.34
CA GLY A 493 -5.46 12.17 38.23
C GLY A 493 -5.31 11.06 39.26
N ALA A 494 -4.06 10.69 39.57
CA ALA A 494 -3.71 9.69 40.57
C ALA A 494 -2.59 10.19 41.48
N LEU A 495 -2.72 9.89 42.77
CA LEU A 495 -1.80 10.30 43.83
C LEU A 495 -1.26 9.07 44.54
N ALA A 496 0.02 8.76 44.34
CA ALA A 496 0.68 7.62 44.97
C ALA A 496 1.71 8.08 46.01
N ARG A 497 1.44 7.81 47.30
CA ARG A 497 2.36 8.08 48.44
C ARG A 497 1.86 7.40 49.73
N HIS A 498 2.73 7.25 50.72
CA HIS A 498 2.44 6.49 51.96
C HIS A 498 1.25 7.01 52.79
N ASP A 499 0.99 8.31 52.76
CA ASP A 499 0.02 9.00 53.62
C ASP A 499 -1.12 9.64 52.82
N VAL A 500 -1.37 9.16 51.59
CA VAL A 500 -2.47 9.65 50.76
C VAL A 500 -3.82 9.24 51.34
N SER A 501 -4.79 10.14 51.24
CA SER A 501 -6.17 9.93 51.64
C SER A 501 -7.14 10.47 50.58
N TYR A 502 -8.40 10.04 50.64
CA TYR A 502 -9.47 10.59 49.80
C TYR A 502 -9.48 12.14 49.74
N GLU A 503 -9.26 12.80 50.88
CA GLU A 503 -9.26 14.26 50.98
C GLU A 503 -8.15 14.93 50.16
N ASP A 504 -7.03 14.23 49.91
CA ASP A 504 -5.92 14.77 49.11
C ASP A 504 -6.26 14.87 47.62
N ALA A 505 -6.99 13.88 47.10
CA ALA A 505 -7.50 13.88 45.74
C ALA A 505 -8.67 14.85 45.62
N LYS A 506 -9.60 14.83 46.58
CA LYS A 506 -10.75 15.73 46.59
C LYS A 506 -10.33 17.19 46.65
N ALA A 507 -9.33 17.55 47.45
CA ALA A 507 -8.83 18.93 47.52
C ALA A 507 -8.27 19.41 46.18
N ARG A 508 -7.57 18.54 45.43
CA ARG A 508 -7.04 18.86 44.10
C ARG A 508 -8.14 18.94 43.04
N LEU A 509 -9.06 17.99 43.04
CA LEU A 509 -10.22 18.00 42.16
C LEU A 509 -11.09 19.25 42.41
N GLN A 510 -11.34 19.60 43.68
CA GLN A 510 -12.10 20.81 44.03
C GLN A 510 -11.38 22.09 43.59
N ALA A 511 -10.05 22.15 43.73
CA ALA A 511 -9.27 23.29 43.24
C ALA A 511 -9.29 23.39 41.70
N LEU A 512 -9.25 22.24 41.01
CA LEU A 512 -9.38 22.18 39.56
C LEU A 512 -10.75 22.70 39.11
N VAL A 513 -11.84 22.12 39.62
CA VAL A 513 -13.22 22.47 39.23
C VAL A 513 -13.53 23.95 39.53
N ALA A 514 -13.05 24.46 40.68
CA ALA A 514 -13.25 25.87 41.05
C ALA A 514 -12.54 26.86 40.12
N ASP A 515 -11.46 26.48 39.42
CA ASP A 515 -10.78 27.34 38.44
C ASP A 515 -11.63 27.58 37.18
N PHE A 516 -12.64 26.73 36.95
CA PHE A 516 -13.61 26.81 35.86
C PHE A 516 -14.98 27.33 36.30
N ASP A 517 -15.07 27.97 37.48
CA ASP A 517 -16.31 28.54 38.04
C ASP A 517 -17.47 27.52 38.19
N ALA A 518 -17.16 26.23 38.31
CA ALA A 518 -18.14 25.14 38.48
C ALA A 518 -18.21 24.63 39.93
N GLU A 519 -19.31 23.98 40.30
CA GLU A 519 -19.55 23.43 41.64
C GLU A 519 -19.30 21.92 41.69
N LEU A 520 -18.43 21.47 42.61
CA LEU A 520 -18.13 20.05 42.83
C LEU A 520 -18.92 19.48 44.02
N GLU A 521 -19.69 18.44 43.76
CA GLU A 521 -20.22 17.53 44.79
C GLU A 521 -19.61 16.13 44.65
N THR A 522 -19.59 15.39 45.78
CA THR A 522 -19.01 14.04 45.84
C THR A 522 -19.90 13.10 46.65
N PRO A 523 -21.11 12.76 46.16
CA PRO A 523 -21.98 11.84 46.86
C PRO A 523 -21.38 10.42 46.89
N PRO A 524 -21.59 9.65 47.97
CA PRO A 524 -21.08 8.28 48.06
C PRO A 524 -21.56 7.41 46.90
N THR A 525 -20.64 6.66 46.30
CA THR A 525 -20.94 5.68 45.25
C THR A 525 -20.16 4.38 45.48
N ALA A 526 -20.51 3.33 44.76
CA ALA A 526 -19.73 2.10 44.70
C ALA A 526 -19.07 1.98 43.33
N HIS A 527 -17.79 1.61 43.30
CA HIS A 527 -17.06 1.36 42.06
C HIS A 527 -16.07 0.21 42.29
N PRO A 528 -16.05 -0.84 41.43
CA PRO A 528 -15.27 -2.06 41.68
C PRO A 528 -13.76 -1.82 41.87
N SER A 529 -13.19 -0.88 41.13
CA SER A 529 -11.76 -0.52 41.21
C SER A 529 -11.35 0.25 42.48
N PHE A 530 -12.30 0.63 43.35
CA PHE A 530 -12.05 1.43 44.56
C PHE A 530 -12.54 0.70 45.82
N ILE A 531 -12.05 1.13 46.98
CA ILE A 531 -12.45 0.55 48.28
C ILE A 531 -13.92 0.90 48.59
N ASP A 532 -14.71 -0.11 48.94
CA ASP A 532 -16.11 0.07 49.35
C ASP A 532 -16.24 1.07 50.52
N GLY A 533 -17.17 2.02 50.39
CA GLY A 533 -17.34 3.14 51.32
C GLY A 533 -16.25 4.22 51.27
N ARG A 534 -15.28 4.13 50.34
CA ARG A 534 -14.23 5.15 50.10
C ARG A 534 -14.16 5.60 48.63
N ALA A 535 -15.30 5.55 47.97
CA ALA A 535 -15.51 6.09 46.63
C ALA A 535 -16.71 7.03 46.61
N ALA A 536 -16.67 8.02 45.74
CA ALA A 536 -17.74 8.96 45.48
C ALA A 536 -17.86 9.22 43.98
N ALA A 537 -19.08 9.55 43.53
CA ALA A 537 -19.25 10.09 42.19
C ALA A 537 -18.59 11.48 42.13
N VAL A 538 -18.10 11.86 40.96
CA VAL A 538 -17.73 13.25 40.66
C VAL A 538 -18.96 13.88 40.04
N GLU A 539 -19.64 14.75 40.79
CA GLU A 539 -20.77 15.54 40.30
C GLU A 539 -20.32 16.99 40.09
N ILE A 540 -20.41 17.48 38.86
CA ILE A 540 -20.09 18.86 38.50
C ILE A 540 -21.37 19.54 38.03
N ASP A 541 -21.73 20.66 38.67
CA ASP A 541 -22.97 21.42 38.41
C ASP A 541 -24.26 20.56 38.47
N GLY A 542 -24.23 19.48 39.25
CA GLY A 542 -25.34 18.56 39.47
C GLY A 542 -25.38 17.35 38.52
N ASP A 543 -24.45 17.24 37.57
CA ASP A 543 -24.34 16.11 36.66
C ASP A 543 -23.24 15.14 37.12
N ALA A 544 -23.56 13.84 37.22
CA ALA A 544 -22.60 12.79 37.55
C ALA A 544 -21.75 12.46 36.33
N VAL A 545 -20.47 12.86 36.36
CA VAL A 545 -19.57 12.87 35.20
C VAL A 545 -18.32 12.02 35.40
N GLY A 546 -18.17 11.39 36.56
CA GLY A 546 -16.97 10.62 36.89
C GLY A 546 -16.96 9.96 38.26
N VAL A 547 -15.76 9.57 38.71
CA VAL A 547 -15.53 8.87 39.98
C VAL A 547 -14.25 9.38 40.66
N ILE A 548 -14.25 9.36 41.99
CA ILE A 548 -13.08 9.62 42.84
C ILE A 548 -13.04 8.62 44.00
N GLY A 549 -11.86 8.09 44.34
CA GLY A 549 -11.76 7.16 45.47
C GLY A 549 -10.35 6.68 45.79
N GLU A 550 -10.24 5.94 46.90
CA GLU A 550 -9.05 5.16 47.25
C GLU A 550 -9.05 3.85 46.46
N VAL A 551 -8.01 3.59 45.65
CA VAL A 551 -7.92 2.41 44.77
C VAL A 551 -7.93 1.12 45.60
N HIS A 552 -8.67 0.12 45.14
CA HIS A 552 -8.85 -1.13 45.87
C HIS A 552 -7.52 -1.89 46.02
N PRO A 553 -7.19 -2.47 47.20
CA PRO A 553 -5.93 -3.19 47.40
C PRO A 553 -5.66 -4.33 46.42
N ALA A 554 -6.71 -4.99 45.93
CA ALA A 554 -6.56 -6.02 44.90
C ALA A 554 -6.01 -5.43 43.59
N VAL A 555 -6.54 -4.29 43.13
CA VAL A 555 -6.04 -3.57 41.94
C VAL A 555 -4.60 -3.11 42.15
N LEU A 556 -4.27 -2.60 43.34
CA LEU A 556 -2.88 -2.23 43.66
C LEU A 556 -1.92 -3.42 43.57
N VAL A 557 -2.34 -4.60 44.05
CA VAL A 557 -1.55 -5.83 43.96
C VAL A 557 -1.38 -6.28 42.51
N GLU A 558 -2.43 -6.20 41.68
CA GLU A 558 -2.34 -6.52 40.25
C GLU A 558 -1.37 -5.61 39.50
N HIS A 559 -1.13 -4.38 39.99
CA HIS A 559 -0.19 -3.41 39.42
C HIS A 559 1.15 -3.30 40.19
N ASP A 560 1.49 -4.28 41.04
CA ASP A 560 2.73 -4.29 41.83
C ASP A 560 2.97 -3.02 42.68
N LEU A 561 1.90 -2.36 43.13
CA LEU A 561 1.95 -1.14 43.92
C LEU A 561 1.89 -1.44 45.43
N GLU A 562 2.99 -1.14 46.13
CA GLU A 562 3.08 -1.33 47.59
C GLU A 562 2.54 -0.13 48.40
N LEU A 563 2.05 0.90 47.73
CA LEU A 563 1.59 2.15 48.33
C LEU A 563 0.13 2.43 48.00
N PRO A 564 -0.60 3.11 48.90
CA PRO A 564 -1.96 3.53 48.57
C PRO A 564 -1.94 4.54 47.42
N VAL A 565 -2.94 4.41 46.55
CA VAL A 565 -3.22 5.33 45.45
C VAL A 565 -4.63 5.87 45.62
N VAL A 566 -4.80 7.18 45.45
CA VAL A 566 -6.12 7.82 45.38
C VAL A 566 -6.22 8.48 44.04
N ALA A 567 -7.33 8.24 43.35
CA ALA A 567 -7.49 8.68 41.97
C ALA A 567 -8.88 9.25 41.70
N PHE A 568 -8.98 10.07 40.67
CA PHE A 568 -10.23 10.54 40.11
C PHE A 568 -10.17 10.48 38.58
N GLU A 569 -11.34 10.35 37.96
CA GLU A 569 -11.53 10.53 36.52
C GLU A 569 -12.92 11.08 36.24
N PHE A 570 -13.05 12.01 35.29
CA PHE A 570 -14.33 12.57 34.85
C PHE A 570 -14.29 13.06 33.40
N ASP A 571 -15.47 13.24 32.77
CA ASP A 571 -15.60 13.81 31.42
C ASP A 571 -15.20 15.30 31.40
N LEU A 572 -14.23 15.65 30.55
CA LEU A 572 -13.75 17.01 30.35
C LEU A 572 -14.87 17.98 29.96
N ALA A 573 -15.89 17.50 29.24
CA ALA A 573 -17.00 18.34 28.79
C ALA A 573 -17.77 18.99 29.95
N ALA A 574 -17.64 18.44 31.17
CA ALA A 574 -18.23 19.01 32.38
C ALA A 574 -17.60 20.33 32.85
N LEU A 575 -16.47 20.76 32.26
CA LEU A 575 -15.78 22.02 32.59
C LEU A 575 -15.92 23.09 31.48
N GLN A 576 -16.86 22.92 30.55
CA GLN A 576 -17.05 23.80 29.39
C GLN A 576 -17.76 25.11 29.70
#